data_AF-A0A923WFJ5-F1
#
_entry.id   AF-A0A923WFJ5-F1
#
_cell.length_a   1.000
_cell.length_b   1.000
_cell.length_c   1.000
_cell.angle_alpha   90.00
_cell.angle_beta   90.00
_cell.angle_gamma   90.00
#
_symmetry.space_group_name_H-M   'P 1'
#
loop_
_entity.id
_entity.type
_entity.pdbx_description
1 polymer ?
#
loop_
_entity_poly.entity_id
_entity_poly.type
_entity_poly.pdbx_seq_one_letter_code
_entity_poly.pdbx_strand_id
1 'polypeptide(L)'
;MPSAAAAVPFLLETPHQRLRDINPTTYTASFVALNADSEVNALHRRRRGCVSGGRGSVFRRAPRAVRPRGHGRWAVELRATGALLGWCGFCRPEADTDAPDIDLGYRFFRQYWGHRYATEAAQACVAYGFDVLALPRIIVQYRAGKRGLAGGGR
;
A
#
# COMPACT_ATOMS: atom_id res chain seq x y z
N MET A 1 11.63 -8.30 -30.15
CA MET A 1 10.18 -8.34 -29.86
C MET A 1 9.98 -7.97 -28.40
N PRO A 2 9.42 -6.81 -28.03
CA PRO A 2 9.07 -6.57 -26.64
C PRO A 2 7.91 -7.52 -26.29
N SER A 3 8.19 -8.49 -25.43
CA SER A 3 7.18 -9.37 -24.84
C SER A 3 6.12 -8.49 -24.18
N ALA A 4 4.88 -8.60 -24.63
CA ALA A 4 3.75 -7.92 -24.02
C ALA A 4 3.74 -8.32 -22.53
N ALA A 5 4.10 -7.38 -21.66
CA ALA A 5 4.02 -7.58 -20.22
C ALA A 5 2.57 -7.92 -19.91
N ALA A 6 2.29 -9.20 -19.65
CA ALA A 6 0.95 -9.66 -19.31
C ALA A 6 0.45 -8.77 -18.17
N ALA A 7 -0.62 -8.02 -18.43
CA ALA A 7 -1.18 -7.11 -17.45
C ALA A 7 -1.52 -7.94 -16.20
N VAL A 8 -0.89 -7.60 -15.08
CA VAL A 8 -1.12 -8.35 -13.84
C VAL A 8 -2.58 -8.14 -13.45
N PRO A 9 -3.38 -9.21 -13.25
CA PRO A 9 -4.80 -9.09 -13.00
C PRO A 9 -5.06 -8.31 -11.71
N PHE A 10 -6.20 -7.62 -11.68
CA PHE A 10 -6.64 -6.93 -10.47
C PHE A 10 -7.03 -7.94 -9.40
N LEU A 11 -6.56 -7.70 -8.17
CA LEU A 11 -6.83 -8.53 -7.01
C LEU A 11 -8.12 -8.09 -6.32
N LEU A 12 -8.31 -6.77 -6.17
CA LEU A 12 -9.49 -6.19 -5.54
C LEU A 12 -10.06 -5.09 -6.42
N GLU A 13 -11.39 -5.03 -6.48
CA GLU A 13 -12.11 -3.89 -7.04
C GLU A 13 -12.98 -3.26 -5.95
N THR A 14 -13.02 -1.94 -5.96
CA THR A 14 -13.91 -1.13 -5.13
C THR A 14 -14.75 -0.24 -6.05
N PRO A 15 -15.70 0.56 -5.53
CA PRO A 15 -16.47 1.48 -6.37
C PRO A 15 -15.57 2.40 -7.22
N HIS A 16 -14.50 2.96 -6.64
CA HIS A 16 -13.63 3.92 -7.32
C HIS A 16 -12.25 3.38 -7.68
N GLN A 17 -11.83 2.25 -7.13
CA GLN A 17 -10.43 1.82 -7.21
C GLN A 17 -10.28 0.38 -7.65
N ARG A 18 -9.09 0.09 -8.20
CA ARG A 18 -8.62 -1.26 -8.44
C ARG A 18 -7.26 -1.44 -7.80
N LEU A 19 -7.08 -2.55 -7.12
CA LEU A 19 -5.83 -2.91 -6.47
C LEU A 19 -5.22 -4.10 -7.20
N ARG A 20 -3.92 -4.01 -7.49
CA ARG A 20 -3.16 -5.10 -8.12
C ARG A 20 -1.75 -5.20 -7.59
N ASP A 21 -1.12 -6.35 -7.84
CA ASP A 21 0.29 -6.53 -7.57
C ASP A 21 1.12 -5.42 -8.24
N ILE A 22 2.07 -4.89 -7.48
CA ILE A 22 2.94 -3.83 -7.96
C ILE A 22 3.87 -4.40 -9.03
N ASN A 23 3.76 -3.89 -10.25
CA ASN A 23 4.73 -4.10 -11.32
C ASN A 23 5.90 -3.12 -11.14
N PRO A 24 7.12 -3.58 -10.81
CA PRO A 24 8.27 -2.70 -10.63
C PRO A 24 8.58 -1.89 -11.89
N THR A 25 8.47 -2.49 -13.07
CA THR A 25 8.75 -1.81 -14.35
C THR A 25 7.81 -0.63 -14.57
N THR A 26 6.53 -0.79 -14.22
CA THR A 26 5.51 0.25 -14.43
C THR A 26 5.58 1.34 -13.37
N TYR A 27 5.73 0.98 -12.09
CA TYR A 27 5.48 1.93 -11.00
C TYR A 27 6.72 2.43 -10.27
N THR A 28 7.93 1.98 -10.62
CA THR A 28 9.16 2.41 -9.92
C THR A 28 9.28 3.92 -9.88
N ALA A 29 9.14 4.60 -11.02
CA ALA A 29 9.26 6.07 -11.08
C ALA A 29 8.20 6.75 -10.20
N SER A 30 6.94 6.30 -10.27
CA SER A 30 5.85 6.84 -9.47
C SER A 30 6.06 6.64 -7.97
N PHE A 31 6.52 5.47 -7.54
CA PHE A 31 6.79 5.20 -6.12
C PHE A 31 8.05 5.92 -5.61
N VAL A 32 9.03 6.18 -6.48
CA VAL A 32 10.15 7.07 -6.14
C VAL A 32 9.62 8.49 -5.89
N ALA A 33 8.77 9.02 -6.77
CA ALA A 33 8.15 10.34 -6.58
C ALA A 33 7.28 10.40 -5.30
N LEU A 34 6.46 9.37 -5.04
CA LEU A 34 5.64 9.28 -3.83
C LEU A 34 6.49 9.33 -2.55
N ASN A 35 7.64 8.65 -2.55
CA ASN A 35 8.54 8.63 -1.40
C ASN A 35 9.51 9.81 -1.36
N ALA A 36 9.57 10.66 -2.40
CA ALA A 36 10.34 11.89 -2.40
C ALA A 36 9.54 13.06 -1.80
N ASP A 37 8.21 12.99 -1.82
CA ASP A 37 7.32 14.00 -1.25
C ASP A 37 7.50 14.10 0.29
N SER A 38 7.90 15.29 0.75
CA SER A 38 8.20 15.56 2.16
C SER A 38 6.94 15.56 3.03
N GLU A 39 5.79 15.98 2.52
CA GLU A 39 4.52 15.95 3.24
C GLU A 39 4.00 14.53 3.37
N VAL A 40 4.10 13.73 2.30
CA VAL A 40 3.81 12.30 2.37
C VAL A 40 4.69 11.65 3.44
N ASN A 41 6.00 11.89 3.43
CA ASN A 41 6.91 11.32 4.42
C ASN A 41 6.68 11.82 5.85
N ALA A 42 6.23 13.07 6.03
CA ALA A 42 5.99 13.66 7.35
C ALA A 42 4.92 12.90 8.17
N LEU A 43 4.03 12.16 7.50
CA LEU A 43 2.97 11.37 8.14
C LEU A 43 3.44 9.97 8.58
N HIS A 44 4.57 9.47 8.06
CA HIS A 44 4.99 8.09 8.27
C HIS A 44 6.11 8.00 9.32
N ARG A 45 6.13 6.91 10.11
CA ARG A 45 7.30 6.59 10.96
C ARG A 45 8.48 6.29 10.03
N ARG A 46 9.64 6.88 10.32
CA ARG A 46 10.94 6.37 9.82
C ARG A 46 11.25 5.07 10.57
N ARG A 47 10.59 3.96 10.23
CA ARG A 47 10.94 2.64 10.76
C ARG A 47 11.78 1.90 9.74
N ARG A 48 12.99 1.47 10.15
CA ARG A 48 13.74 0.44 9.42
C ARG A 48 12.86 -0.82 9.36
N GLY A 49 12.83 -1.45 8.20
CA GLY A 49 12.04 -2.65 7.91
C GLY A 49 10.62 -2.41 7.37
N CYS A 50 10.04 -1.21 7.51
CA CYS A 50 8.70 -0.95 6.96
C CYS A 50 8.61 0.19 5.94
N VAL A 51 9.51 1.18 5.82
CA VAL A 51 9.84 1.88 4.55
C VAL A 51 11.09 2.75 4.76
N SER A 52 12.09 2.67 3.86
CA SER A 52 12.77 3.85 3.26
C SER A 52 13.94 3.45 2.36
N GLY A 53 13.81 3.74 1.06
CA GLY A 53 14.84 4.39 0.23
C GLY A 53 16.27 3.83 0.17
N GLY A 54 16.50 2.98 -0.82
CA GLY A 54 17.70 3.02 -1.67
C GLY A 54 17.25 2.82 -3.11
N ARG A 55 18.00 3.31 -4.11
CA ARG A 55 17.67 3.19 -5.56
C ARG A 55 17.33 1.76 -6.04
N GLY A 56 17.52 0.72 -5.21
CA GLY A 56 17.18 -0.68 -5.50
C GLY A 56 16.35 -1.43 -4.46
N SER A 57 15.76 -0.81 -3.42
CA SER A 57 15.06 -1.55 -2.33
C SER A 57 13.55 -1.33 -2.21
N VAL A 58 12.95 -0.51 -3.08
CA VAL A 58 11.50 -0.18 -3.05
C VAL A 58 10.62 -1.43 -3.27
N PHE A 59 11.19 -2.48 -3.87
CA PHE A 59 10.51 -3.74 -4.18
C PHE A 59 11.36 -4.95 -3.84
N ARG A 60 11.82 -5.11 -2.59
CA ARG A 60 12.33 -6.44 -2.20
C ARG A 60 11.15 -7.41 -2.16
N ARG A 61 10.86 -7.99 -3.33
CA ARG A 61 9.92 -9.06 -3.55
C ARG A 61 10.49 -10.27 -2.84
N ALA A 62 10.07 -10.53 -1.61
CA ALA A 62 10.19 -11.87 -1.05
C ALA A 62 9.61 -12.85 -2.10
N PRO A 63 10.33 -13.91 -2.49
CA PRO A 63 9.87 -14.85 -3.50
C PRO A 63 8.44 -15.28 -3.22
N ARG A 64 7.64 -15.49 -4.27
CA ARG A 64 6.23 -15.94 -4.17
C ARG A 64 6.10 -17.24 -3.33
N ALA A 65 7.17 -18.02 -3.25
CA ALA A 65 7.32 -19.23 -2.43
C ALA A 65 7.43 -18.98 -0.91
N VAL A 66 7.89 -17.79 -0.48
CA VAL A 66 8.03 -17.42 0.95
C VAL A 66 6.80 -16.65 1.45
N ARG A 67 5.87 -16.34 0.54
CA ARG A 67 4.60 -15.70 0.88
C ARG A 67 3.51 -16.79 0.97
N PRO A 68 2.84 -17.01 2.12
CA PRO A 68 1.49 -17.54 2.08
C PRO A 68 0.69 -16.74 1.03
N ARG A 69 0.03 -17.40 0.09
CA ARG A 69 -0.47 -16.75 -1.13
C ARG A 69 -1.35 -15.54 -0.78
N GLY A 70 -1.12 -14.38 -1.41
CA GLY A 70 -2.06 -13.26 -1.35
C GLY A 70 -1.82 -12.15 -0.31
N HIS A 71 -0.67 -12.09 0.38
CA HIS A 71 -0.29 -10.96 1.24
C HIS A 71 0.82 -10.09 0.61
N GLY A 72 0.60 -8.78 0.50
CA GLY A 72 1.59 -7.83 -0.04
C GLY A 72 1.05 -6.41 -0.13
N ARG A 73 1.87 -5.49 -0.66
CA ARG A 73 1.44 -4.14 -1.04
C ARG A 73 0.95 -4.15 -2.47
N TRP A 74 -0.21 -3.54 -2.68
CA TRP A 74 -0.83 -3.43 -3.98
C TRP A 74 -0.83 -1.98 -4.45
N ALA A 75 -0.59 -1.80 -5.75
CA ALA A 75 -0.80 -0.53 -6.41
C ALA A 75 -2.30 -0.24 -6.43
N VAL A 76 -2.69 0.97 -6.02
CA VAL A 76 -4.09 1.43 -6.02
C VAL A 76 -4.27 2.36 -7.21
N GLU A 77 -5.19 2.03 -8.10
CA GLU A 77 -5.50 2.83 -9.28
C GLU A 77 -6.93 3.33 -9.25
N LEU A 78 -7.14 4.56 -9.75
CA LEU A 78 -8.48 5.10 -9.96
C LEU A 78 -9.13 4.42 -11.15
N ARG A 79 -10.34 3.86 -10.98
CA ARG A 79 -11.08 3.15 -12.04
C ARG A 79 -11.39 4.03 -13.23
N ALA A 80 -11.73 5.29 -12.99
CA ALA A 80 -12.16 6.22 -14.02
C ALA A 80 -11.03 6.58 -15.01
N THR A 81 -9.78 6.64 -14.54
CA THR A 81 -8.67 7.20 -15.33
C THR A 81 -7.47 6.27 -15.45
N GLY A 82 -7.41 5.19 -14.66
CA GLY A 82 -6.21 4.37 -14.50
C GLY A 82 -5.07 5.06 -13.73
N ALA A 83 -5.32 6.25 -13.16
CA ALA A 83 -4.28 6.99 -12.45
C ALA A 83 -3.83 6.24 -11.19
N LEU A 84 -2.51 6.11 -11.01
CA LEU A 84 -1.93 5.54 -9.80
C LEU A 84 -2.13 6.49 -8.62
N LEU A 85 -2.92 6.06 -7.64
CA LEU A 85 -3.22 6.80 -6.42
C LEU A 85 -2.16 6.61 -5.34
N GLY A 86 -1.48 5.45 -5.35
CA GLY A 86 -0.48 5.07 -4.36
C GLY A 86 -0.46 3.56 -4.14
N TRP A 87 -0.30 3.13 -2.88
CA TRP A 87 -0.35 1.73 -2.50
C TRP A 87 -1.12 1.50 -1.19
N CYS A 88 -1.71 0.32 -1.07
CA CYS A 88 -2.33 -0.19 0.16
C CYS A 88 -2.08 -1.70 0.27
N GLY A 89 -1.93 -2.21 1.48
CA GLY A 89 -1.87 -3.64 1.72
C GLY A 89 -1.06 -4.04 2.94
N PHE A 90 -0.75 -5.33 3.00
CA PHE A 90 -0.22 -5.99 4.18
C PHE A 90 1.31 -5.98 4.23
N CYS A 91 1.84 -5.72 5.42
CA CYS A 91 3.25 -5.77 5.77
C CYS A 91 3.45 -6.64 7.00
N ARG A 92 4.45 -7.54 6.97
CA ARG A 92 4.94 -8.18 8.19
C ARG A 92 6.07 -7.32 8.76
N PRO A 93 6.03 -6.94 10.04
CA PRO A 93 7.18 -6.32 10.70
C PRO A 93 8.38 -7.28 10.67
N GLU A 94 9.54 -6.84 10.17
CA GLU A 94 10.75 -7.68 10.13
C GLU A 94 11.35 -7.99 11.52
N ALA A 95 10.91 -7.26 12.56
CA ALA A 95 11.60 -7.20 13.84
C ALA A 95 10.96 -8.03 14.97
N ASP A 96 9.91 -8.79 14.68
CA ASP A 96 9.18 -9.50 15.73
C ASP A 96 8.79 -10.90 15.24
N THR A 97 9.63 -11.88 15.57
CA THR A 97 9.37 -13.31 15.28
C THR A 97 8.25 -13.86 16.17
N ASP A 98 7.94 -13.18 17.28
CA ASP A 98 6.96 -13.60 18.28
C ASP A 98 5.61 -12.88 18.15
N ALA A 99 5.54 -11.79 17.36
CA ALA A 99 4.28 -11.15 16.98
C ALA A 99 3.90 -11.51 15.53
N PRO A 100 3.01 -12.49 15.30
CA PRO A 100 2.57 -12.92 13.96
C PRO A 100 1.71 -11.88 13.22
N ASP A 101 1.65 -10.64 13.71
CA ASP A 101 0.64 -9.68 13.31
C ASP A 101 0.90 -9.11 11.92
N ILE A 102 -0.16 -9.17 11.11
CA ILE A 102 -0.21 -8.53 9.81
C ILE A 102 -0.58 -7.06 9.99
N ASP A 103 0.35 -6.17 9.69
CA ASP A 103 0.12 -4.72 9.70
C ASP A 103 -0.45 -4.28 8.36
N LEU A 104 -1.56 -3.55 8.40
CA LEU A 104 -2.15 -2.89 7.24
C LEU A 104 -1.58 -1.49 7.11
N GLY A 105 -0.93 -1.21 5.99
CA GLY A 105 -0.38 0.10 5.67
C GLY A 105 -0.89 0.64 4.34
N TYR A 106 -0.82 1.96 4.19
CA TYR A 106 -1.09 2.64 2.93
C TYR A 106 -0.25 3.90 2.77
N ARG A 107 -0.05 4.32 1.52
CA ARG A 107 0.49 5.64 1.14
C ARG A 107 -0.16 6.10 -0.15
N PHE A 108 -0.61 7.35 -0.17
CA PHE A 108 -1.27 7.96 -1.31
C PHE A 108 -0.57 9.26 -1.69
N PHE A 109 -0.53 9.57 -2.99
CA PHE A 109 -0.05 10.88 -3.44
C PHE A 109 -0.89 11.98 -2.81
N ARG A 110 -0.23 13.07 -2.43
CA ARG A 110 -0.85 14.22 -1.77
C ARG A 110 -2.06 14.77 -2.53
N GLN A 111 -1.97 14.83 -3.86
CA GLN A 111 -3.06 15.32 -4.72
C GLN A 111 -4.37 14.53 -4.61
N TYR A 112 -4.34 13.34 -4.00
CA TYR A 112 -5.52 12.48 -3.80
C TYR A 112 -6.00 12.44 -2.34
N TRP A 113 -5.42 13.26 -1.45
CA TRP A 113 -5.87 13.37 -0.07
C TRP A 113 -7.21 14.11 0.02
N GLY A 114 -7.98 13.88 1.09
CA GLY A 114 -9.31 14.48 1.27
C GLY A 114 -10.45 13.77 0.52
N HIS A 115 -10.14 12.89 -0.44
CA HIS A 115 -11.13 12.14 -1.22
C HIS A 115 -11.57 10.79 -0.60
N ARG A 116 -11.14 10.49 0.64
CA ARG A 116 -11.40 9.21 1.34
C ARG A 116 -10.88 7.94 0.65
N TYR A 117 -10.09 8.08 -0.39
CA TYR A 117 -9.50 6.97 -1.14
C TYR A 117 -8.65 6.02 -0.28
N ALA A 118 -7.92 6.54 0.70
CA ALA A 118 -7.15 5.69 1.61
C ALA A 118 -8.05 4.80 2.48
N THR A 119 -9.17 5.33 2.95
CA THR A 119 -10.17 4.59 3.73
C THR A 119 -10.81 3.49 2.90
N GLU A 120 -11.20 3.81 1.66
CA GLU A 120 -11.80 2.83 0.73
C GLU A 120 -10.84 1.66 0.44
N ALA A 121 -9.58 1.96 0.10
CA ALA A 121 -8.57 0.93 -0.13
C ALA A 121 -8.31 0.07 1.12
N ALA A 122 -8.23 0.71 2.30
CA ALA A 122 -7.99 0.02 3.55
C ALA A 122 -9.14 -0.93 3.90
N GLN A 123 -10.40 -0.51 3.73
CA GLN A 123 -11.56 -1.35 3.95
C GLN A 123 -11.57 -2.58 3.04
N ALA A 124 -11.26 -2.38 1.75
CA ALA A 124 -11.14 -3.49 0.81
C ALA A 124 -10.03 -4.48 1.20
N CYS A 125 -8.88 -3.98 1.66
CA CYS A 125 -7.81 -4.83 2.16
C CYS A 125 -8.22 -5.58 3.43
N VAL A 126 -8.90 -4.93 4.38
CA VAL A 126 -9.39 -5.58 5.61
C VAL A 126 -10.36 -6.71 5.29
N ALA A 127 -11.37 -6.45 4.44
CA ALA A 127 -12.32 -7.48 4.00
C ALA A 127 -11.59 -8.65 3.36
N TYR A 128 -10.68 -8.38 2.42
CA TYR A 128 -9.87 -9.43 1.79
C TYR A 128 -9.00 -10.21 2.80
N GLY A 129 -8.44 -9.53 3.81
CA GLY A 129 -7.65 -10.16 4.85
C GLY A 129 -8.45 -11.14 5.71
N PHE A 130 -9.68 -10.80 6.06
CA PHE A 130 -10.53 -11.69 6.86
C PHE A 130 -11.23 -12.75 5.99
N ASP A 131 -11.84 -12.34 4.88
CA ASP A 131 -12.73 -13.20 4.10
C ASP A 131 -11.96 -14.18 3.19
N VAL A 132 -10.82 -13.74 2.64
CA VAL A 132 -10.06 -14.54 1.66
C VAL A 132 -8.80 -15.14 2.28
N LEU A 133 -8.07 -14.36 3.07
CA LEU A 133 -6.84 -14.84 3.70
C LEU A 133 -7.06 -15.51 5.06
N ALA A 134 -8.28 -15.45 5.61
CA ALA A 134 -8.63 -15.97 6.93
C ALA A 134 -7.64 -15.53 8.03
N LEU A 135 -7.19 -14.27 7.96
CA LEU A 135 -6.25 -13.73 8.93
C LEU A 135 -6.93 -13.65 10.31
N PRO A 136 -6.29 -14.19 11.37
CA PRO A 136 -6.89 -14.15 12.70
C PRO A 136 -6.94 -12.74 13.29
N ARG A 137 -6.05 -11.85 12.83
CA ARG A 137 -5.95 -10.47 13.27
C ARG A 137 -5.25 -9.60 12.23
N ILE A 138 -5.70 -8.36 12.11
CA ILE A 138 -5.06 -7.28 11.34
C ILE A 138 -4.81 -6.13 12.30
N ILE A 139 -3.59 -5.60 12.32
CA ILE A 139 -3.23 -4.43 13.13
C ILE A 139 -2.94 -3.23 12.20
N VAL A 140 -2.99 -2.03 12.77
CA VAL A 140 -2.55 -0.80 12.08
C VAL A 140 -1.65 -0.03 13.02
N GLN A 141 -0.42 0.22 12.60
CA GLN A 141 0.49 1.10 13.33
C GLN A 141 0.42 2.53 12.82
N TYR A 142 0.17 3.46 13.75
CA TYR A 142 0.18 4.89 13.45
C TYR A 142 1.11 5.67 14.39
N ARG A 143 1.46 6.90 13.99
CA ARG A 143 2.14 7.84 14.88
C ARG A 143 1.10 8.51 15.78
N ALA A 144 1.15 8.26 17.07
CA ALA A 144 0.46 9.10 18.04
C ALA A 144 1.01 10.53 17.93
N GLY A 145 0.11 11.52 17.81
CA GLY A 145 0.49 12.95 17.78
C GLY A 145 0.07 13.76 16.56
N LYS A 146 -0.64 13.19 15.57
CA LYS A 146 -1.32 13.99 14.53
C LYS A 146 -2.82 13.71 14.53
N ARG A 147 -3.55 14.59 15.23
CA ARG A 147 -5.00 14.73 15.13
C ARG A 147 -5.33 14.95 13.65
N GLY A 148 -6.29 14.18 13.13
CA GLY A 148 -6.52 14.03 11.71
C GLY A 148 -6.73 15.35 10.96
N LEU A 149 -6.42 15.33 9.67
CA LEU A 149 -6.97 16.22 8.66
C LEU A 149 -8.50 16.02 8.62
N ALA A 150 -9.19 16.58 9.61
CA ALA A 150 -10.62 16.87 9.57
C ALA A 150 -10.72 18.35 9.14
N GLY A 151 -11.45 18.60 8.04
CA GLY A 151 -11.50 19.90 7.41
C GLY A 151 -12.27 20.97 8.19
N GLY A 152 -12.07 22.21 7.72
CA GLY A 152 -13.15 23.17 7.48
C GLY A 152 -13.61 24.07 8.63
N GLY A 153 -13.42 25.39 8.44
CA GLY A 153 -14.18 26.48 9.05
C GLY A 153 -13.78 26.82 10.49
N ARG A 154 -13.47 28.06 10.86
CA ARG A 154 -13.82 29.38 10.32
C ARG A 154 -12.64 30.33 10.46
#